data_AF-A0A9Q0BKV6-F1
#
_entry.id   AF-A0A9Q0BKV6-F1
#
_cell.length_a   1.000
_cell.length_b   1.000
_cell.length_c   1.000
_cell.angle_alpha   90.00
_cell.angle_beta   90.00
_cell.angle_gamma   90.00
#
_symmetry.space_group_name_H-M   'P 1'
#
loop_
_entity.id
_entity.type
_entity.pdbx_description
1 polymer ?
#
loop_
_entity_poly.entity_id
_entity_poly.type
_entity_poly.pdbx_seq_one_letter_code
_entity_poly.pdbx_strand_id
1 'polypeptide(L)'
;MAELVLFILIRFLLPLTLIFVSLVRPVGISCIYLIMFFLSPWLLRTKNLRQRSFLNVFIIILCVLSTICLIGHLLINLIGLFFIDLSSKKSLAFILRQIGFLYFKGLSFGSIAHWTLPDFFIFLETIVYLIFSKIFHKRHKKLIRNDDDGIIKVNKEIPDTVKIAEMNRLLIIIYIRTVLKTSPIFSLIVLYFAASLRPSLPGSLYFLMFIIAGTYWALYRQLNRRMYYPLIFMVVALLIHITCIFAYQLPVLQRSININTIWSRVMGMEILLSLFKENKNGKILELNKQLNLDSYLNPIAVMLAYFASTLSLINRSKYELTFNTIRMNLEPKPHGIFLNTQPVKGKTDDLSVDAEPSMLEQFFI
;
A
#
# COMPACT_ATOMS: atom_id res chain seq x y z
N MET A 1 -14.10 17.85 -4.33
CA MET A 1 -14.76 16.54 -4.52
C MET A 1 -13.93 15.53 -5.32
N ALA A 2 -13.59 15.77 -6.59
CA ALA A 2 -12.87 14.78 -7.42
C ALA A 2 -11.50 14.34 -6.86
N GLU A 3 -10.75 15.26 -6.23
CA GLU A 3 -9.47 14.92 -5.60
C GLU A 3 -9.61 14.03 -4.37
N LEU A 4 -10.64 14.26 -3.55
CA LEU A 4 -10.95 13.42 -2.39
C LEU A 4 -11.37 12.01 -2.83
N VAL A 5 -12.19 11.91 -3.88
CA VAL A 5 -12.59 10.62 -4.46
C VAL A 5 -11.37 9.86 -4.98
N LEU A 6 -10.50 10.53 -5.75
CA LEU A 6 -9.27 9.92 -6.27
C LEU A 6 -8.34 9.49 -5.13
N PHE A 7 -8.23 10.31 -4.09
CA PHE A 7 -7.44 9.99 -2.91
C PHE A 7 -7.95 8.74 -2.18
N ILE A 8 -9.27 8.64 -1.96
CA ILE A 8 -9.90 7.49 -1.29
C ILE A 8 -9.71 6.22 -2.13
N LEU A 9 -9.96 6.33 -3.44
CA LEU A 9 -9.85 5.24 -4.39
C LEU A 9 -8.44 4.65 -4.41
N ILE A 10 -7.42 5.50 -4.54
CA ILE A 10 -6.03 5.05 -4.61
C ILE A 10 -5.53 4.54 -3.26
N ARG A 11 -5.79 5.25 -2.15
CA ARG A 11 -5.10 4.99 -0.88
C ARG A 11 -5.79 4.00 0.04
N PHE A 12 -7.09 3.80 -0.12
CA PHE A 12 -7.87 2.91 0.73
C PHE A 12 -8.55 1.80 -0.06
N LEU A 13 -9.24 2.14 -1.15
CA LEU A 13 -9.99 1.13 -1.90
C LEU A 13 -9.04 0.14 -2.59
N LEU A 14 -8.03 0.63 -3.31
CA LEU A 14 -7.10 -0.18 -4.08
C LEU A 14 -6.30 -1.20 -3.24
N PRO A 15 -5.71 -0.85 -2.09
CA PRO A 15 -5.05 -1.86 -1.26
C PRO A 15 -6.06 -2.86 -0.67
N LEU A 16 -7.27 -2.43 -0.32
CA LEU A 16 -8.30 -3.30 0.25
C LEU A 16 -8.82 -4.31 -0.79
N THR A 17 -9.05 -3.88 -2.03
CA THR A 17 -9.47 -4.75 -3.13
C THR A 17 -8.37 -5.74 -3.48
N LEU A 18 -7.10 -5.32 -3.52
CA LEU A 18 -5.98 -6.23 -3.77
C LEU A 18 -5.83 -7.29 -2.67
N ILE A 19 -6.01 -6.91 -1.39
CA ILE A 19 -6.06 -7.87 -0.27
C ILE A 19 -7.20 -8.86 -0.50
N PHE A 20 -8.41 -8.37 -0.75
CA PHE A 20 -9.58 -9.21 -0.97
C PHE A 20 -9.38 -10.18 -2.13
N VAL A 21 -8.94 -9.69 -3.30
CA VAL A 21 -8.73 -10.49 -4.51
C VAL A 21 -7.68 -11.56 -4.31
N SER A 22 -6.57 -11.24 -3.65
CA SER A 22 -5.50 -12.20 -3.38
C SER A 22 -5.95 -13.35 -2.46
N LEU A 23 -6.77 -13.06 -1.45
CA LEU A 23 -7.20 -14.03 -0.43
C LEU A 23 -8.43 -14.85 -0.83
N VAL A 24 -9.39 -14.23 -1.53
CA VAL A 24 -10.60 -14.92 -1.99
C VAL A 24 -10.22 -16.11 -2.87
N ARG A 25 -9.17 -15.96 -3.67
CA ARG A 25 -8.82 -16.95 -4.69
C ARG A 25 -7.29 -17.18 -4.74
N PRO A 26 -6.72 -18.10 -3.96
CA PRO A 26 -5.28 -18.36 -3.94
C PRO A 26 -4.85 -19.24 -5.12
N VAL A 27 -4.83 -18.66 -6.32
CA VAL A 27 -4.38 -19.29 -7.57
C VAL A 27 -3.19 -18.54 -8.16
N GLY A 28 -2.58 -19.07 -9.23
CA GLY A 28 -1.41 -18.47 -9.88
C GLY A 28 -1.61 -17.00 -10.26
N ILE A 29 -2.75 -16.64 -10.85
CA ILE A 29 -3.07 -15.24 -11.22
C ILE A 29 -3.05 -14.31 -9.97
N SER A 30 -3.54 -14.79 -8.83
CA SER A 30 -3.58 -14.01 -7.60
C SER A 30 -2.21 -13.77 -6.98
N CYS A 31 -1.19 -14.57 -7.35
CA CYS A 31 0.20 -14.26 -7.02
C CYS A 31 0.65 -12.95 -7.67
N ILE A 32 0.21 -12.67 -8.90
CA ILE A 32 0.50 -11.41 -9.59
C ILE A 32 -0.18 -10.25 -8.85
N TYR A 33 -1.44 -10.41 -8.45
CA TYR A 33 -2.14 -9.40 -7.65
C TYR A 33 -1.50 -9.17 -6.28
N LEU A 34 -0.96 -10.22 -5.64
CA LEU A 34 -0.20 -10.11 -4.40
C LEU A 34 1.11 -9.32 -4.58
N ILE A 35 1.83 -9.55 -5.67
CA ILE A 35 3.03 -8.75 -6.01
C ILE A 35 2.64 -7.29 -6.21
N MET A 36 1.56 -7.02 -6.95
CA MET A 36 1.05 -5.66 -7.14
C MET A 36 0.62 -5.01 -5.81
N PHE A 37 0.10 -5.79 -4.86
CA PHE A 37 -0.17 -5.34 -3.49
C PHE A 37 1.10 -4.92 -2.75
N PHE A 38 2.19 -5.71 -2.81
CA PHE A 38 3.46 -5.33 -2.20
C PHE A 38 4.06 -4.04 -2.80
N LEU A 39 3.85 -3.82 -4.10
CA LEU A 39 4.29 -2.59 -4.76
C LEU A 39 3.41 -1.38 -4.43
N SER A 40 2.12 -1.59 -4.14
CA SER A 40 1.12 -0.54 -3.95
C SER A 40 1.56 0.58 -2.98
N PRO A 41 1.97 0.31 -1.71
CA PRO A 41 2.36 1.36 -0.76
C PRO A 41 3.37 2.38 -1.30
N TRP A 42 4.31 1.93 -2.15
CA TRP A 42 5.35 2.77 -2.74
C TRP A 42 4.83 3.68 -3.85
N LEU A 43 3.84 3.19 -4.61
CA LEU A 43 3.20 3.90 -5.72
C LEU A 43 2.20 4.98 -5.26
N LEU A 44 1.65 4.86 -4.05
CA LEU A 44 0.67 5.82 -3.48
C LEU A 44 1.23 7.23 -3.19
N ARG A 45 2.50 7.49 -3.53
CA ARG A 45 3.17 8.78 -3.33
C ARG A 45 2.86 9.73 -4.50
N THR A 46 1.76 10.47 -4.39
CA THR A 46 1.20 11.28 -5.49
C THR A 46 1.73 12.72 -5.64
N LYS A 47 2.92 13.07 -5.13
CA LYS A 47 3.40 14.47 -5.19
C LYS A 47 4.18 14.86 -6.46
N ASN A 48 4.88 13.92 -7.11
CA ASN A 48 5.73 14.23 -8.27
C ASN A 48 5.06 13.80 -9.58
N LEU A 49 5.22 14.58 -10.66
CA LEU A 49 4.68 14.28 -12.00
C LEU A 49 5.11 12.89 -12.50
N ARG A 50 6.40 12.55 -12.36
CA ARG A 50 6.95 11.22 -12.72
C ARG A 50 6.23 10.09 -11.97
N GLN A 51 5.88 10.32 -10.71
CA GLN A 51 5.25 9.29 -9.88
C GLN A 51 3.75 9.15 -10.14
N ARG A 52 3.07 10.25 -10.46
CA ARG A 52 1.70 10.20 -10.98
C ARG A 52 1.64 9.44 -12.30
N SER A 53 2.65 9.60 -13.16
CA SER A 53 2.78 8.80 -14.38
C SER A 53 2.97 7.32 -14.06
N PHE A 54 3.88 6.98 -13.14
CA PHE A 54 4.10 5.59 -12.72
C PHE A 54 2.84 4.95 -12.10
N LEU A 55 2.10 5.70 -11.28
CA LEU A 55 0.80 5.26 -10.75
C LEU A 55 -0.21 4.99 -11.87
N ASN A 56 -0.30 5.89 -12.87
CA ASN A 56 -1.19 5.66 -14.01
C ASN A 56 -0.78 4.41 -14.81
N VAL A 57 0.52 4.18 -15.03
CA VAL A 57 1.02 2.97 -15.70
C VAL A 57 0.66 1.72 -14.89
N PHE A 58 0.86 1.76 -13.57
CA PHE A 58 0.48 0.67 -12.68
C PHE A 58 -1.01 0.33 -12.75
N ILE A 59 -1.89 1.34 -12.73
CA ILE A 59 -3.33 1.11 -12.87
C ILE A 59 -3.70 0.58 -14.26
N ILE A 60 -3.04 1.06 -15.32
CA ILE A 60 -3.23 0.52 -16.68
C ILE A 60 -2.82 -0.96 -16.72
N ILE A 61 -1.68 -1.33 -16.11
CA ILE A 61 -1.23 -2.72 -16.04
C ILE A 61 -2.27 -3.59 -15.31
N LEU A 62 -2.80 -3.13 -14.16
CA LEU A 62 -3.86 -3.85 -13.44
C LEU A 62 -5.13 -4.00 -14.28
N CYS A 63 -5.53 -2.95 -15.00
CA CYS A 63 -6.69 -2.97 -15.89
C CYS A 63 -6.49 -3.98 -17.02
N VAL A 64 -5.32 -3.97 -17.67
CA VAL A 64 -4.98 -4.90 -18.77
C VAL A 64 -4.91 -6.35 -18.27
N LEU A 65 -4.30 -6.57 -17.10
CA LEU A 65 -4.23 -7.90 -16.50
C LEU A 65 -5.63 -8.45 -16.21
N SER A 66 -6.48 -7.63 -15.59
CA SER A 66 -7.86 -8.01 -15.28
C SER A 66 -8.71 -8.26 -16.54
N THR A 67 -8.57 -7.44 -17.59
CA THR A 67 -9.29 -7.68 -18.86
C THR A 67 -8.84 -8.96 -19.54
N ILE A 68 -7.54 -9.24 -19.57
CA ILE A 68 -6.99 -10.50 -20.10
C ILE A 68 -7.55 -11.69 -19.31
N CYS A 69 -7.63 -11.60 -17.99
CA CYS A 69 -8.21 -12.66 -17.15
C CYS A 69 -9.71 -12.89 -17.44
N LEU A 70 -10.51 -11.81 -17.54
CA LEU A 70 -11.93 -11.91 -17.89
C LEU A 70 -12.15 -12.51 -19.29
N ILE A 71 -11.38 -12.05 -20.28
CA ILE A 71 -11.41 -12.60 -21.64
C ILE A 71 -10.97 -14.06 -21.63
N GLY A 72 -9.95 -14.41 -20.84
CA GLY A 72 -9.48 -15.79 -20.68
C GLY A 72 -10.56 -16.72 -20.13
N HIS A 73 -11.33 -16.29 -19.12
CA HIS A 73 -12.48 -17.06 -18.63
C HIS A 73 -13.55 -17.25 -19.73
N LEU A 74 -13.86 -16.22 -20.51
CA LEU A 74 -14.81 -16.32 -21.62
C LEU A 74 -14.32 -17.29 -22.71
N LEU A 75 -13.08 -17.15 -23.14
CA LEU A 75 -12.48 -17.98 -24.20
C LEU A 75 -12.44 -19.46 -23.79
N ILE A 76 -12.03 -19.77 -22.57
CA ILE A 76 -11.93 -21.16 -22.10
C ILE A 76 -13.31 -21.82 -22.02
N ASN A 77 -14.33 -21.07 -21.61
CA ASN A 77 -15.71 -21.57 -21.61
C ASN A 77 -16.28 -21.73 -23.02
N LEU A 78 -15.95 -20.82 -23.94
CA LEU A 78 -16.32 -20.93 -25.35
C LEU A 78 -15.69 -22.15 -26.02
N ILE A 79 -14.37 -22.34 -25.83
CA ILE A 79 -13.63 -23.50 -26.34
C ILE A 79 -14.18 -24.81 -25.77
N GLY A 80 -14.46 -24.81 -24.46
CA GLY A 80 -15.03 -25.97 -23.78
C GLY A 80 -16.48 -26.29 -24.21
N LEU A 81 -17.20 -25.32 -24.77
CA LEU A 81 -18.55 -25.53 -25.30
C LEU A 81 -18.53 -26.06 -26.74
N PHE A 82 -17.64 -25.54 -27.59
CA PHE A 82 -17.68 -25.78 -29.04
C PHE A 82 -16.69 -26.82 -29.57
N PHE A 83 -15.51 -26.99 -28.95
CA PHE A 83 -14.42 -27.75 -29.57
C PHE A 83 -14.01 -28.99 -28.80
N ILE A 84 -13.78 -28.88 -27.49
CA ILE A 84 -13.18 -29.95 -26.68
C ILE A 84 -13.93 -29.99 -25.36
N ASP A 85 -14.49 -31.14 -24.99
CA ASP A 85 -14.90 -31.35 -23.60
C ASP A 85 -13.63 -31.40 -22.74
N LEU A 86 -13.19 -30.23 -22.27
CA LEU A 86 -11.97 -30.04 -21.50
C LEU A 86 -12.03 -30.83 -20.17
N SER A 87 -13.24 -31.25 -19.77
CA SER A 87 -13.47 -32.19 -18.67
C SER A 87 -12.86 -33.58 -18.93
N SER A 88 -12.69 -33.98 -20.20
CA SER A 88 -12.17 -35.30 -20.58
C SER A 88 -10.65 -35.45 -20.36
N LYS A 89 -9.88 -34.36 -20.50
CA LYS A 89 -8.42 -34.36 -20.28
C LYS A 89 -8.04 -33.91 -18.86
N LYS A 90 -7.92 -34.88 -17.94
CA LYS A 90 -7.60 -34.67 -16.51
C LYS A 90 -6.34 -33.81 -16.26
N SER A 91 -5.31 -33.87 -17.12
CA SER A 91 -4.05 -33.11 -16.96
C SER A 91 -4.20 -31.63 -17.30
N LEU A 92 -4.84 -31.30 -18.43
CA LEU A 92 -5.08 -29.91 -18.85
C LEU A 92 -6.04 -29.19 -17.89
N ALA A 93 -7.13 -29.86 -17.50
CA ALA A 93 -8.06 -29.33 -16.52
C ALA A 93 -7.37 -29.03 -15.18
N PHE A 94 -6.42 -29.88 -14.76
CA PHE A 94 -5.62 -29.63 -13.57
C PHE A 94 -4.75 -28.37 -13.74
N ILE A 95 -3.97 -28.26 -14.82
CA ILE A 95 -3.06 -27.12 -15.05
C ILE A 95 -3.82 -25.80 -15.13
N LEU A 96 -4.92 -25.76 -15.90
CA LEU A 96 -5.76 -24.56 -16.03
C LEU A 96 -6.27 -24.11 -14.65
N ARG A 97 -6.68 -25.05 -13.81
CA ARG A 97 -7.19 -24.74 -12.47
C ARG A 97 -6.14 -24.18 -11.54
N GLN A 98 -4.87 -24.59 -11.68
CA GLN A 98 -3.77 -24.02 -10.90
C GLN A 98 -3.44 -22.59 -11.33
N ILE A 99 -3.48 -22.32 -12.64
CA ILE A 99 -3.31 -20.96 -13.17
C ILE A 99 -4.45 -20.08 -12.67
N GLY A 100 -5.67 -20.60 -12.73
CA GLY A 100 -6.88 -19.86 -12.39
C GLY A 100 -7.84 -19.78 -13.58
N PHE A 101 -8.09 -20.87 -14.26
CA PHE A 101 -9.17 -20.97 -15.23
C PHE A 101 -9.98 -22.22 -14.98
N LEU A 102 -11.30 -22.09 -15.09
CA LEU A 102 -12.24 -23.14 -14.76
C LEU A 102 -13.33 -23.22 -15.83
N TYR A 103 -13.67 -24.44 -16.21
CA TYR A 103 -14.79 -24.70 -17.10
C TYR A 103 -16.10 -24.75 -16.29
N PHE A 104 -17.11 -23.99 -16.69
CA PHE A 104 -18.31 -23.71 -15.88
C PHE A 104 -19.40 -24.79 -15.94
N LYS A 105 -19.30 -25.76 -16.84
CA LYS A 105 -20.34 -26.79 -17.00
C LYS A 105 -20.51 -27.61 -15.72
N GLY A 106 -21.74 -27.63 -15.18
CA GLY A 106 -22.08 -28.37 -13.97
C GLY A 106 -21.65 -27.73 -12.65
N LEU A 107 -21.25 -26.45 -12.66
CA LEU A 107 -20.93 -25.69 -11.45
C LEU A 107 -22.11 -24.83 -10.98
N SER A 108 -22.18 -24.65 -9.66
CA SER A 108 -23.12 -23.70 -9.05
C SER A 108 -22.76 -22.27 -9.41
N PHE A 109 -23.76 -21.40 -9.55
CA PHE A 109 -23.56 -19.97 -9.80
C PHE A 109 -22.62 -19.32 -8.79
N GLY A 110 -22.73 -19.68 -7.50
CA GLY A 110 -21.83 -19.18 -6.46
C GLY A 110 -20.37 -19.54 -6.68
N SER A 111 -20.08 -20.75 -7.20
CA SER A 111 -18.71 -21.14 -7.54
C SER A 111 -18.19 -20.39 -8.76
N ILE A 112 -19.03 -20.18 -9.77
CA ILE A 112 -18.67 -19.39 -10.97
C ILE A 112 -18.36 -17.95 -10.55
N ALA A 113 -19.26 -17.33 -9.79
CA ALA A 113 -19.09 -15.97 -9.29
C ALA A 113 -17.82 -15.84 -8.44
N HIS A 114 -17.56 -16.77 -7.52
CA HIS A 114 -16.35 -16.72 -6.69
C HIS A 114 -15.05 -16.71 -7.52
N TRP A 115 -15.03 -17.38 -8.68
CA TRP A 115 -13.85 -17.44 -9.54
C TRP A 115 -13.69 -16.23 -10.46
N THR A 116 -14.78 -15.58 -10.87
CA THR A 116 -14.77 -14.41 -11.78
C THR A 116 -14.84 -13.06 -11.05
N LEU A 117 -15.42 -13.02 -9.85
CA LEU A 117 -15.60 -11.79 -9.07
C LEU A 117 -14.30 -11.03 -8.79
N PRO A 118 -13.17 -11.68 -8.40
CA PRO A 118 -11.96 -10.95 -8.10
C PRO A 118 -11.44 -10.13 -9.30
N ASP A 119 -11.49 -10.71 -10.49
CA ASP A 119 -11.09 -10.03 -11.73
C ASP A 119 -12.05 -8.87 -12.05
N PHE A 120 -13.36 -9.06 -11.85
CA PHE A 120 -14.37 -8.02 -12.05
C PHE A 120 -14.20 -6.82 -11.11
N PHE A 121 -13.88 -7.06 -9.82
CA PHE A 121 -13.65 -5.98 -8.86
C PHE A 121 -12.46 -5.09 -9.25
N ILE A 122 -11.35 -5.70 -9.67
CA ILE A 122 -10.17 -4.94 -10.15
C ILE A 122 -10.51 -4.18 -11.43
N PHE A 123 -11.24 -4.79 -12.36
CA PHE A 123 -11.66 -4.13 -13.59
C PHE A 123 -12.50 -2.89 -13.29
N LEU A 124 -13.51 -3.04 -12.43
CA LEU A 124 -14.41 -1.96 -12.04
C LEU A 124 -13.64 -0.82 -11.37
N GLU A 125 -12.79 -1.14 -10.41
CA GLU A 125 -12.01 -0.15 -9.68
C GLU A 125 -11.03 0.61 -10.59
N THR A 126 -10.33 -0.09 -11.47
CA THR A 126 -9.35 0.52 -12.39
C THR A 126 -10.04 1.39 -13.44
N ILE A 127 -11.22 1.01 -13.95
CA ILE A 127 -12.03 1.86 -14.84
C ILE A 127 -12.49 3.12 -14.13
N VAL A 128 -13.06 2.97 -12.93
CA VAL A 128 -13.53 4.10 -12.13
C VAL A 128 -12.37 5.08 -11.93
N TYR A 129 -11.19 4.58 -11.58
CA TYR A 129 -9.99 5.41 -11.47
C TYR A 129 -9.65 6.16 -12.77
N LEU A 130 -9.59 5.46 -13.90
CA LEU A 130 -9.22 6.06 -15.18
C LEU A 130 -10.23 7.13 -15.63
N ILE A 131 -11.53 6.90 -15.42
CA ILE A 131 -12.59 7.88 -15.71
C ILE A 131 -12.41 9.13 -14.84
N PHE A 132 -12.28 8.97 -13.53
CA PHE A 132 -12.11 10.10 -12.62
C PHE A 132 -10.80 10.85 -12.88
N SER A 133 -9.71 10.14 -13.18
CA SER A 133 -8.41 10.73 -13.53
C SER A 133 -8.50 11.56 -14.82
N LYS A 134 -9.21 11.05 -15.85
CA LYS A 134 -9.43 11.76 -17.12
C LYS A 134 -10.31 12.99 -16.95
N ILE A 135 -11.39 12.89 -16.17
CA ILE A 135 -12.28 14.02 -15.84
C ILE A 135 -11.48 15.10 -15.09
N PHE A 136 -10.68 14.69 -14.11
CA PHE A 136 -9.87 15.60 -13.32
C PHE A 136 -8.81 16.31 -14.18
N HIS A 137 -8.10 15.57 -15.04
CA HIS A 137 -7.11 16.17 -15.94
C HIS A 137 -7.74 17.15 -16.94
N LYS A 138 -8.92 16.82 -17.50
CA LYS A 138 -9.66 17.72 -18.41
C LYS A 138 -10.09 19.01 -17.70
N ARG A 139 -10.59 18.92 -16.46
CA ARG A 139 -10.97 20.09 -15.66
C ARG A 139 -9.76 20.96 -15.34
N HIS A 140 -8.65 20.36 -14.92
CA HIS A 140 -7.43 21.10 -14.60
C HIS A 140 -6.81 21.80 -15.83
N LYS A 141 -6.83 21.16 -17.00
CA LYS A 141 -6.37 21.77 -18.26
C LYS A 141 -7.24 22.96 -18.68
N LYS A 142 -8.56 22.89 -18.44
CA LYS A 142 -9.50 24.00 -18.72
C LYS A 142 -9.27 25.19 -17.77
N LEU A 143 -8.99 24.93 -16.49
CA LEU A 143 -8.70 25.97 -15.52
C LEU A 143 -7.42 26.75 -15.87
N ILE A 144 -6.32 26.06 -16.20
CA ILE A 144 -5.06 26.73 -16.60
C ILE A 144 -5.25 27.56 -17.87
N ARG A 145 -5.94 27.00 -18.89
CA ARG A 145 -6.16 27.70 -20.16
C ARG A 145 -7.01 28.98 -20.01
N ASN A 146 -7.95 28.99 -19.07
CA ASN A 146 -8.76 30.17 -18.80
C ASN A 146 -8.00 31.26 -18.02
N ASP A 147 -6.94 30.89 -17.30
CA ASP A 147 -6.11 31.81 -16.52
C ASP A 147 -5.17 32.61 -17.44
N ASP A 148 -4.64 31.97 -18.50
CA ASP A 148 -3.80 32.62 -19.53
C ASP A 148 -4.55 33.73 -20.30
N ASP A 149 -5.86 33.57 -20.52
CA ASP A 149 -6.71 34.60 -21.15
C ASP A 149 -7.13 35.72 -20.16
N GLY A 150 -6.90 35.53 -18.85
CA GLY A 150 -7.34 36.41 -17.76
C GLY A 150 -6.27 37.36 -17.19
N ILE A 151 -5.01 37.22 -17.61
CA ILE A 151 -3.85 37.92 -17.03
C ILE A 151 -3.97 39.47 -17.04
N ILE A 152 -4.83 40.05 -17.88
CA ILE A 152 -5.03 41.52 -17.95
C ILE A 152 -5.89 42.08 -16.79
N LYS A 153 -6.62 41.27 -16.01
CA LYS A 153 -7.53 41.77 -14.94
C LYS A 153 -7.04 41.60 -13.49
N VAL A 154 -5.91 40.95 -13.24
CA VAL A 154 -5.57 40.39 -11.91
C VAL A 154 -4.97 41.38 -10.90
N ASN A 155 -4.53 42.58 -11.31
CA ASN A 155 -3.80 43.49 -10.40
C ASN A 155 -4.63 44.17 -9.29
N LYS A 156 -5.93 43.86 -9.10
CA LYS A 156 -6.77 44.50 -8.07
C LYS A 156 -7.31 43.60 -6.95
N GLU A 157 -7.14 42.27 -6.99
CA GLU A 157 -7.77 41.32 -6.03
C GLU A 157 -6.77 40.44 -5.24
N ILE A 158 -5.60 40.98 -4.93
CA ILE A 158 -4.49 40.25 -4.30
C ILE A 158 -4.63 39.96 -2.76
N PRO A 159 -5.52 40.59 -1.94
CA PRO A 159 -5.54 40.28 -0.50
C PRO A 159 -6.16 38.93 -0.11
N ASP A 160 -7.25 38.51 -0.76
CA ASP A 160 -8.06 37.37 -0.29
C ASP A 160 -7.59 36.02 -0.87
N THR A 161 -7.01 36.03 -2.07
CA THR A 161 -6.41 34.85 -2.72
C THR A 161 -5.16 34.36 -1.99
N VAL A 162 -4.35 35.29 -1.47
CA VAL A 162 -3.15 34.99 -0.66
C VAL A 162 -3.54 34.34 0.67
N LYS A 163 -4.58 34.85 1.36
CA LYS A 163 -5.08 34.26 2.61
C LYS A 163 -5.66 32.86 2.39
N ILE A 164 -6.40 32.62 1.31
CA ILE A 164 -6.92 31.29 0.98
C ILE A 164 -5.77 30.32 0.65
N ALA A 165 -4.73 30.78 -0.05
CA ALA A 165 -3.55 29.98 -0.35
C ALA A 165 -2.74 29.64 0.91
N GLU A 166 -2.61 30.59 1.85
CA GLU A 166 -1.96 30.38 3.15
C GLU A 166 -2.77 29.47 4.06
N MET A 167 -4.10 29.63 4.14
CA MET A 167 -4.99 28.73 4.87
C MET A 167 -4.93 27.31 4.31
N ASN A 168 -4.91 27.14 3.00
CA ASN A 168 -4.74 25.84 2.36
C ASN A 168 -3.34 25.25 2.63
N ARG A 169 -2.29 26.07 2.64
CA ARG A 169 -0.93 25.65 3.03
C ARG A 169 -0.87 25.21 4.49
N LEU A 170 -1.47 25.97 5.41
CA LEU A 170 -1.54 25.64 6.84
C LEU A 170 -2.36 24.38 7.09
N LEU A 171 -3.50 24.20 6.40
CA LEU A 171 -4.28 22.97 6.43
C LEU A 171 -3.49 21.77 5.92
N ILE A 172 -2.69 21.94 4.84
CA ILE A 172 -1.80 20.89 4.34
C ILE A 172 -0.70 20.56 5.38
N ILE A 173 -0.14 21.56 6.06
CA ILE A 173 0.87 21.37 7.11
C ILE A 173 0.26 20.66 8.32
N ILE A 174 -0.91 21.08 8.80
CA ILE A 174 -1.65 20.44 9.90
C ILE A 174 -2.03 19.01 9.53
N TYR A 175 -2.51 18.78 8.30
CA TYR A 175 -2.83 17.46 7.78
C TYR A 175 -1.59 16.57 7.73
N ILE A 176 -0.46 17.05 7.20
CA ILE A 176 0.80 16.31 7.19
C ILE A 176 1.24 16.01 8.62
N ARG A 177 1.17 16.97 9.55
CA ARG A 177 1.57 16.80 10.96
C ARG A 177 0.68 15.79 11.68
N THR A 178 -0.63 15.83 11.42
CA THR A 178 -1.62 14.88 11.97
C THR A 178 -1.40 13.48 11.41
N VAL A 179 -1.28 13.33 10.09
CA VAL A 179 -0.98 12.05 9.45
C VAL A 179 0.38 11.51 9.91
N LEU A 180 1.40 12.35 10.08
CA LEU A 180 2.74 11.95 10.53
C LEU A 180 2.75 11.47 11.98
N LYS A 181 1.95 12.10 12.86
CA LYS A 181 1.82 11.70 14.27
C LYS A 181 0.96 10.44 14.42
N THR A 182 -0.09 10.29 13.61
CA THR A 182 -1.04 9.18 13.71
C THR A 182 -0.58 7.93 12.95
N SER A 183 0.22 8.06 11.88
CA SER A 183 0.67 6.94 11.04
C SER A 183 1.45 5.83 11.79
N PRO A 184 2.44 6.13 12.66
CA PRO A 184 3.15 5.07 13.38
C PRO A 184 2.28 4.42 14.45
N ILE A 185 1.43 5.20 15.13
CA ILE A 185 0.50 4.67 16.16
C ILE A 185 -0.53 3.76 15.50
N PHE A 186 -1.13 4.18 14.39
CA PHE A 186 -2.05 3.36 13.61
C PHE A 186 -1.40 2.06 13.15
N SER A 187 -0.18 2.14 12.61
CA SER A 187 0.59 0.96 12.22
C SER A 187 0.82 -0.02 13.38
N LEU A 188 1.13 0.48 14.59
CA LEU A 188 1.32 -0.34 15.78
C LEU A 188 0.02 -0.98 16.27
N ILE A 189 -1.10 -0.25 16.22
CA ILE A 189 -2.43 -0.79 16.55
C ILE A 189 -2.81 -1.94 15.62
N VAL A 190 -2.63 -1.76 14.30
CA VAL A 190 -2.93 -2.81 13.32
C VAL A 190 -2.00 -4.02 13.51
N LEU A 191 -0.73 -3.79 13.85
CA LEU A 191 0.24 -4.85 14.14
C LEU A 191 -0.14 -5.65 15.40
N TYR A 192 -0.59 -4.98 16.46
CA TYR A 192 -1.11 -5.61 17.68
C TYR A 192 -2.38 -6.42 17.39
N PHE A 193 -3.30 -5.87 16.58
CA PHE A 193 -4.52 -6.57 16.18
C PHE A 193 -4.18 -7.85 15.41
N ALA A 194 -3.27 -7.77 14.43
CA ALA A 194 -2.80 -8.93 13.69
C ALA A 194 -2.15 -10.00 14.59
N ALA A 195 -1.36 -9.58 15.59
CA ALA A 195 -0.74 -10.50 16.55
C ALA A 195 -1.75 -11.16 17.49
N SER A 196 -2.82 -10.46 17.85
CA SER A 196 -3.83 -10.91 18.82
C SER A 196 -4.86 -11.87 18.20
N LEU A 197 -5.18 -11.70 16.91
CA LEU A 197 -6.12 -12.58 16.20
C LEU A 197 -5.67 -14.03 16.22
N ARG A 198 -4.36 -14.27 16.13
CA ARG A 198 -3.84 -15.63 16.16
C ARG A 198 -2.42 -15.70 16.74
N PRO A 199 -2.24 -16.34 17.90
CA PRO A 199 -0.91 -16.56 18.45
C PRO A 199 -0.15 -17.55 17.55
N SER A 200 0.98 -17.10 17.02
CA SER A 200 1.90 -17.88 16.20
C SER A 200 3.33 -17.38 16.42
N LEU A 201 4.33 -18.16 16.01
CA LEU A 201 5.73 -17.74 16.13
C LEU A 201 5.98 -16.40 15.40
N PRO A 202 5.54 -16.19 14.14
CA PRO A 202 5.61 -14.86 13.50
C PRO A 202 4.76 -13.82 14.25
N GLY A 203 3.59 -14.20 14.77
CA GLY A 203 2.73 -13.33 15.57
C GLY A 203 3.41 -12.77 16.83
N SER A 204 4.23 -13.57 17.50
CA SER A 204 5.02 -13.12 18.66
C SER A 204 6.04 -12.04 18.30
N LEU A 205 6.63 -12.07 17.08
CA LEU A 205 7.52 -11.02 16.61
C LEU A 205 6.76 -9.69 16.44
N TYR A 206 5.55 -9.76 15.89
CA TYR A 206 4.66 -8.60 15.72
C TYR A 206 4.27 -7.99 17.06
N PHE A 207 3.90 -8.85 18.01
CA PHE A 207 3.57 -8.46 19.37
C PHE A 207 4.78 -7.86 20.11
N LEU A 208 5.94 -8.48 20.01
CA LEU A 208 7.17 -7.99 20.65
C LEU A 208 7.56 -6.62 20.11
N MET A 209 7.43 -6.39 18.79
CA MET A 209 7.64 -5.07 18.22
C MET A 209 6.68 -4.03 18.79
N PHE A 210 5.39 -4.38 18.94
CA PHE A 210 4.41 -3.50 19.54
C PHE A 210 4.81 -3.10 20.96
N ILE A 211 5.22 -4.06 21.79
CA ILE A 211 5.69 -3.80 23.16
C ILE A 211 6.98 -2.96 23.16
N ILE A 212 7.98 -3.31 22.36
CA ILE A 212 9.24 -2.55 22.28
C ILE A 212 8.96 -1.11 21.86
N ALA A 213 8.16 -0.90 20.80
CA ALA A 213 7.84 0.43 20.31
C ALA A 213 6.97 1.22 21.31
N GLY A 214 6.02 0.56 21.98
CA GLY A 214 5.17 1.15 23.01
C GLY A 214 5.95 1.58 24.24
N THR A 215 6.81 0.69 24.77
CA THR A 215 7.70 0.98 25.90
C THR A 215 8.70 2.08 25.54
N TYR A 216 9.26 2.04 24.32
CA TYR A 216 10.16 3.10 23.85
C TYR A 216 9.46 4.47 23.83
N TRP A 217 8.23 4.50 23.34
CA TRP A 217 7.43 5.72 23.31
C TRP A 217 7.07 6.21 24.71
N ALA A 218 6.76 5.31 25.65
CA ALA A 218 6.47 5.66 27.04
C ALA A 218 7.70 6.25 27.77
N LEU A 219 8.89 5.71 27.54
CA LEU A 219 10.13 6.16 28.21
C LEU A 219 10.67 7.48 27.65
N TYR A 220 10.72 7.63 26.33
CA TYR A 220 11.40 8.75 25.68
C TYR A 220 10.45 9.82 25.14
N ARG A 221 9.13 9.58 25.16
CA ARG A 221 8.05 10.47 24.67
C ARG A 221 8.13 10.84 23.17
N GLN A 222 9.23 10.48 22.49
CA GLN A 222 9.50 10.70 21.07
C GLN A 222 10.06 9.43 20.41
N LEU A 223 9.65 9.18 19.16
CA LEU A 223 10.08 8.01 18.40
C LEU A 223 11.39 8.30 17.63
N ASN A 224 12.53 8.20 18.33
CA ASN A 224 13.84 8.56 17.77
C ASN A 224 14.25 7.77 16.52
N ARG A 225 15.21 8.30 15.75
CA ARG A 225 15.78 7.73 14.50
C ARG A 225 16.13 6.23 14.60
N ARG A 226 16.54 5.74 15.79
CA ARG A 226 16.93 4.34 16.02
C ARG A 226 15.79 3.34 15.84
N MET A 227 14.52 3.74 16.05
CA MET A 227 13.35 2.88 15.86
C MET A 227 13.02 2.59 14.38
N TYR A 228 13.79 3.13 13.44
CA TYR A 228 13.62 2.89 12.01
C TYR A 228 14.08 1.49 11.57
N TYR A 229 15.24 1.04 12.04
CA TYR A 229 15.80 -0.29 11.71
C TYR A 229 14.88 -1.46 12.10
N PRO A 230 14.34 -1.54 13.33
CA PRO A 230 13.42 -2.61 13.68
C PRO A 230 12.15 -2.55 12.83
N LEU A 231 11.64 -1.36 12.48
CA LEU A 231 10.46 -1.24 11.60
C LEU A 231 10.72 -1.81 10.19
N ILE A 232 11.91 -1.60 9.61
CA ILE A 232 12.28 -2.24 8.33
C ILE A 232 12.29 -3.75 8.46
N PHE A 233 12.94 -4.28 9.49
CA PHE A 233 12.99 -5.71 9.76
C PHE A 233 11.58 -6.30 9.86
N MET A 234 10.66 -5.59 10.53
CA MET A 234 9.26 -6.02 10.63
C MET A 234 8.52 -6.03 9.30
N VAL A 235 8.74 -5.04 8.44
CA VAL A 235 8.14 -5.02 7.08
C VAL A 235 8.62 -6.21 6.27
N VAL A 236 9.91 -6.56 6.34
CA VAL A 236 10.48 -7.74 5.66
C VAL A 236 9.90 -9.04 6.25
N ALA A 237 9.83 -9.15 7.58
CA ALA A 237 9.26 -10.31 8.25
C ALA A 237 7.77 -10.51 7.90
N LEU A 238 6.99 -9.43 7.81
CA LEU A 238 5.60 -9.46 7.36
C LEU A 238 5.50 -9.90 5.90
N LEU A 239 6.35 -9.38 5.01
CA LEU A 239 6.36 -9.76 3.59
C LEU A 239 6.64 -11.26 3.41
N ILE A 240 7.64 -11.79 4.12
CA ILE A 240 7.97 -13.21 4.11
C ILE A 240 6.78 -14.02 4.64
N HIS A 241 6.20 -13.64 5.77
CA HIS A 241 5.09 -14.38 6.37
C HIS A 241 3.83 -14.37 5.48
N ILE A 242 3.46 -13.23 4.88
CA ILE A 242 2.34 -13.15 3.91
C ILE A 242 2.61 -14.07 2.72
N THR A 243 3.83 -14.06 2.20
CA THR A 243 4.22 -14.94 1.08
C THR A 243 4.12 -16.42 1.48
N CYS A 244 4.53 -16.79 2.70
CA CYS A 244 4.37 -18.15 3.22
C CYS A 244 2.89 -18.54 3.40
N ILE A 245 2.06 -17.67 3.97
CA ILE A 245 0.61 -17.92 4.11
C ILE A 245 -0.02 -18.12 2.73
N PHE A 246 0.27 -17.24 1.77
CA PHE A 246 -0.25 -17.36 0.42
C PHE A 246 0.26 -18.63 -0.27
N ALA A 247 1.57 -18.92 -0.19
CA ALA A 247 2.18 -20.14 -0.70
C ALA A 247 1.49 -21.41 -0.16
N TYR A 248 1.18 -21.43 1.13
CA TYR A 248 0.49 -22.55 1.77
C TYR A 248 -0.96 -22.73 1.28
N GLN A 249 -1.60 -21.66 0.80
CA GLN A 249 -2.94 -21.70 0.22
C GLN A 249 -2.96 -22.14 -1.25
N LEU A 250 -1.83 -22.16 -1.97
CA LEU A 250 -1.82 -22.61 -3.37
C LEU A 250 -2.14 -24.12 -3.45
N PRO A 251 -3.11 -24.53 -4.28
CA PRO A 251 -3.49 -25.94 -4.40
C PRO A 251 -2.35 -26.85 -4.89
N VAL A 252 -1.38 -26.32 -5.66
CA VAL A 252 -0.16 -27.05 -6.06
C VAL A 252 0.67 -27.43 -4.83
N LEU A 253 0.93 -26.46 -3.96
CA LEU A 253 1.81 -26.63 -2.81
C LEU A 253 1.12 -27.43 -1.70
N GLN A 254 -0.18 -27.23 -1.51
CA GLN A 254 -1.00 -28.00 -0.58
C GLN A 254 -0.91 -29.51 -0.86
N ARG A 255 -0.79 -29.93 -2.12
CA ARG A 255 -0.67 -31.36 -2.47
C ARG A 255 0.71 -31.94 -2.15
N SER A 256 1.75 -31.12 -2.19
CA SER A 256 3.15 -31.54 -1.97
C SER A 256 3.54 -31.52 -0.50
N ILE A 257 3.01 -30.56 0.26
CA ILE A 257 3.36 -30.35 1.67
C ILE A 257 2.48 -31.23 2.56
N ASN A 258 3.08 -31.92 3.53
CA ASN A 258 2.31 -32.61 4.56
C ASN A 258 1.66 -31.55 5.48
N ILE A 259 0.35 -31.41 5.32
CA ILE A 259 -0.47 -30.32 5.87
C ILE A 259 -0.51 -30.33 7.40
N ASN A 260 -0.40 -31.49 8.03
CA ASN A 260 -0.65 -31.69 9.46
C ASN A 260 0.64 -31.73 10.30
N THR A 261 1.65 -30.96 9.94
CA THR A 261 2.89 -30.89 10.70
C THR A 261 2.78 -29.93 11.88
N ILE A 262 3.55 -30.17 12.94
CA ILE A 262 3.65 -29.25 14.09
C ILE A 262 4.10 -27.86 13.60
N TRP A 263 4.97 -27.82 12.58
CA TRP A 263 5.48 -26.59 11.98
C TRP A 263 4.40 -25.72 11.34
N SER A 264 3.36 -26.28 10.69
CA SER A 264 2.27 -25.47 10.13
C SER A 264 1.48 -24.78 11.24
N ARG A 265 1.27 -25.47 12.37
CA ARG A 265 0.61 -24.90 13.56
C ARG A 265 1.44 -23.82 14.22
N VAL A 266 2.74 -24.05 14.43
CA VAL A 266 3.66 -23.06 15.04
C VAL A 266 3.74 -21.79 14.22
N MET A 267 3.75 -21.91 12.89
CA MET A 267 3.74 -20.76 11.99
C MET A 267 2.35 -20.11 11.83
N GLY A 268 1.29 -20.70 12.38
CA GLY A 268 -0.09 -20.20 12.24
C GLY A 268 -0.64 -20.33 10.81
N MET A 269 -0.11 -21.26 10.02
CA MET A 269 -0.54 -21.53 8.65
C MET A 269 -1.69 -22.53 8.65
N GLU A 270 -2.86 -22.09 8.18
CA GLU A 270 -4.04 -22.94 8.00
C GLU A 270 -4.56 -22.90 6.57
N ILE A 271 -5.13 -24.02 6.16
CA ILE A 271 -5.86 -24.11 4.89
C ILE A 271 -7.23 -23.50 5.09
N LEU A 272 -7.41 -22.29 4.58
CA LEU A 272 -8.70 -21.62 4.55
C LEU A 272 -9.62 -22.18 3.44
N LEU A 273 -9.00 -22.56 2.32
CA LEU A 273 -9.67 -22.93 1.09
C LEU A 273 -9.15 -24.28 0.62
N SER A 274 -10.05 -25.25 0.46
CA SER A 274 -9.72 -26.57 -0.07
C SER A 274 -10.30 -26.73 -1.47
N LEU A 275 -9.46 -27.20 -2.40
CA LEU A 275 -9.86 -27.45 -3.79
C LEU A 275 -10.11 -28.94 -3.99
N PHE A 276 -11.36 -29.33 -4.29
CA PHE A 276 -11.68 -30.75 -4.51
C PHE A 276 -11.26 -31.22 -5.90
N LYS A 277 -10.68 -32.41 -5.99
CA LYS A 277 -10.29 -33.05 -7.26
C LYS A 277 -11.48 -33.35 -8.18
N GLU A 278 -12.66 -33.55 -7.61
CA GLU A 278 -13.90 -33.87 -8.31
C GLU A 278 -15.01 -32.87 -7.96
N ASN A 279 -15.93 -32.65 -8.89
CA ASN A 279 -17.07 -31.75 -8.69
C ASN A 279 -18.10 -32.42 -7.78
N LYS A 280 -18.05 -32.15 -6.47
CA LYS A 280 -19.06 -32.60 -5.52
C LYS A 280 -20.17 -31.56 -5.47
N ASN A 281 -21.35 -31.89 -5.99
CA ASN A 281 -22.57 -31.07 -5.93
C ASN A 281 -22.43 -29.64 -6.49
N GLY A 282 -21.66 -29.46 -7.58
CA GLY A 282 -21.46 -28.15 -8.20
C GLY A 282 -20.55 -27.21 -7.39
N LYS A 283 -19.81 -27.73 -6.40
CA LYS A 283 -18.83 -27.00 -5.60
C LYS A 283 -17.44 -27.58 -5.79
N ILE A 284 -16.55 -26.73 -6.26
CA ILE A 284 -15.16 -27.06 -6.56
C ILE A 284 -14.20 -26.55 -5.48
N LEU A 285 -14.66 -25.56 -4.72
CA LEU A 285 -13.96 -24.90 -3.64
C LEU A 285 -14.84 -24.94 -2.40
N GLU A 286 -14.31 -25.44 -1.29
CA GLU A 286 -15.00 -25.40 -0.01
C GLU A 286 -14.15 -24.65 1.02
N LEU A 287 -14.79 -23.66 1.64
CA LEU A 287 -14.29 -23.00 2.84
C LEU A 287 -14.29 -24.01 3.97
N ASN A 288 -13.16 -24.09 4.68
CA ASN A 288 -13.04 -25.01 5.80
C ASN A 288 -13.94 -24.58 6.98
N LYS A 289 -15.14 -25.18 7.08
CA LYS A 289 -16.15 -24.83 8.10
C LYS A 289 -15.72 -25.16 9.54
N GLN A 290 -14.62 -25.87 9.74
CA GLN A 290 -14.08 -26.16 11.07
C GLN A 290 -13.28 -24.98 11.65
N LEU A 291 -13.02 -23.95 10.85
CA LEU A 291 -12.25 -22.79 11.26
C LEU A 291 -13.13 -21.66 11.79
N ASN A 292 -12.66 -21.03 12.86
CA ASN A 292 -13.28 -19.82 13.41
C ASN A 292 -13.02 -18.61 12.51
N LEU A 293 -13.83 -17.56 12.68
CA LEU A 293 -13.68 -16.29 11.95
C LEU A 293 -12.27 -15.69 12.11
N ASP A 294 -11.64 -15.90 13.26
CA ASP A 294 -10.30 -15.40 13.57
C ASP A 294 -9.25 -15.94 12.59
N SER A 295 -9.38 -17.20 12.15
CA SER A 295 -8.49 -17.81 11.16
C SER A 295 -8.59 -17.11 9.80
N TYR A 296 -9.78 -16.65 9.42
CA TYR A 296 -10.01 -15.93 8.16
C TYR A 296 -9.57 -14.46 8.24
N LEU A 297 -9.73 -13.84 9.41
CA LEU A 297 -9.32 -12.45 9.65
C LEU A 297 -7.80 -12.29 9.75
N ASN A 298 -7.09 -13.33 10.20
CA ASN A 298 -5.65 -13.26 10.43
C ASN A 298 -4.85 -12.85 9.17
N PRO A 299 -4.97 -13.50 7.99
CA PRO A 299 -4.23 -13.05 6.79
C PRO A 299 -4.59 -11.62 6.37
N ILE A 300 -5.86 -11.22 6.49
CA ILE A 300 -6.31 -9.86 6.19
C ILE A 300 -5.58 -8.86 7.11
N ALA A 301 -5.55 -9.14 8.41
CA ALA A 301 -4.89 -8.29 9.39
C ALA A 301 -3.38 -8.21 9.18
N VAL A 302 -2.71 -9.33 8.86
CA VAL A 302 -1.26 -9.34 8.58
C VAL A 302 -0.95 -8.53 7.30
N MET A 303 -1.77 -8.65 6.26
CA MET A 303 -1.62 -7.83 5.04
C MET A 303 -1.87 -6.34 5.32
N LEU A 304 -2.90 -5.99 6.10
CA LEU A 304 -3.12 -4.61 6.54
C LEU A 304 -1.97 -4.08 7.39
N ALA A 305 -1.40 -4.91 8.28
CA ALA A 305 -0.25 -4.56 9.09
C ALA A 305 0.98 -4.27 8.23
N TYR A 306 1.23 -5.08 7.19
CA TYR A 306 2.28 -4.82 6.20
C TYR A 306 2.06 -3.48 5.49
N PHE A 307 0.84 -3.25 5.01
CA PHE A 307 0.50 -2.02 4.29
C PHE A 307 0.68 -0.78 5.17
N ALA A 308 0.13 -0.80 6.40
CA ALA A 308 0.24 0.29 7.35
C ALA A 308 1.69 0.55 7.80
N SER A 309 2.46 -0.51 8.05
CA SER A 309 3.88 -0.41 8.44
C SER A 309 4.75 0.15 7.32
N THR A 310 4.53 -0.30 6.08
CA THR A 310 5.25 0.20 4.91
C THR A 310 4.90 1.66 4.63
N LEU A 311 3.63 2.03 4.73
CA LEU A 311 3.19 3.42 4.58
C LEU A 311 3.80 4.33 5.66
N SER A 312 3.84 3.86 6.91
CA SER A 312 4.51 4.55 8.03
C SER A 312 6.00 4.77 7.77
N LEU A 313 6.69 3.74 7.29
CA LEU A 313 8.11 3.79 6.94
C LEU A 313 8.40 4.82 5.82
N ILE A 314 7.57 4.82 4.76
CA ILE A 314 7.70 5.75 3.63
C ILE A 314 7.41 7.19 4.07
N ASN A 315 6.39 7.40 4.89
CA ASN A 315 6.05 8.73 5.40
C ASN A 315 7.18 9.30 6.27
N ARG A 316 7.85 8.45 7.05
CA ARG A 316 8.97 8.82 7.90
C ARG A 316 10.23 9.18 7.12
N SER A 317 10.64 8.37 6.13
CA SER A 317 11.85 8.64 5.34
C SER A 317 11.78 9.97 4.59
N LYS A 318 10.56 10.37 4.18
CA LYS A 318 10.31 11.67 3.56
C LYS A 318 10.56 12.84 4.50
N TYR A 319 10.17 12.71 5.77
CA TYR A 319 10.39 13.75 6.77
C TYR A 319 11.89 14.02 6.92
N GLU A 320 12.68 12.96 7.04
CA GLU A 320 14.14 13.05 7.16
C GLU A 320 14.76 13.75 5.94
N LEU A 321 14.35 13.39 4.73
CA LEU A 321 14.82 14.06 3.52
C LEU A 321 14.43 15.54 3.49
N THR A 322 13.17 15.86 3.80
CA THR A 322 12.68 17.25 3.77
C THR A 322 13.36 18.10 4.83
N PHE A 323 13.55 17.55 6.03
CA PHE A 323 14.24 18.20 7.13
C PHE A 323 15.72 18.44 6.79
N ASN A 324 16.42 17.43 6.25
CA ASN A 324 17.82 17.57 5.83
C ASN A 324 17.98 18.60 4.70
N THR A 325 17.04 18.65 3.74
CA THR A 325 17.05 19.68 2.68
C THR A 325 16.81 21.07 3.25
N ILE A 326 15.86 21.25 4.19
CA ILE A 326 15.62 22.54 4.85
C ILE A 326 16.87 22.96 5.65
N ARG A 327 17.48 22.05 6.39
CA ARG A 327 18.73 22.29 7.13
C ARG A 327 19.87 22.71 6.20
N MET A 328 20.11 21.99 5.10
CA MET A 328 21.16 22.34 4.13
C MET A 328 20.92 23.69 3.45
N ASN A 329 19.66 24.11 3.29
CA ASN A 329 19.32 25.43 2.74
C ASN A 329 19.42 26.57 3.77
N LEU A 330 19.39 26.25 5.07
CA LEU A 330 19.52 27.19 6.18
C LEU A 330 20.94 27.30 6.72
N GLU A 331 21.80 26.30 6.47
CA GLU A 331 23.24 26.45 6.71
C GLU A 331 23.78 27.56 5.79
N PRO A 332 24.38 28.63 6.35
CA PRO A 332 24.93 29.69 5.53
C PRO A 332 26.01 29.09 4.63
N LYS A 333 25.83 29.24 3.31
CA LYS A 333 26.88 28.89 2.35
C LYS A 333 28.16 29.59 2.81
N PRO A 334 29.28 28.88 3.04
CA PRO A 334 30.53 29.54 3.37
C PRO A 334 30.85 30.48 2.21
N HIS A 335 30.74 31.77 2.47
CA HIS A 335 31.12 32.79 1.49
C HIS A 335 32.54 32.49 1.04
N GLY A 336 32.70 32.36 -0.27
CA GLY A 336 33.99 32.15 -0.91
C GLY A 336 34.98 33.18 -0.38
N ILE A 337 36.08 32.67 0.17
CA ILE A 337 37.25 33.44 0.56
C ILE A 337 37.78 34.07 -0.74
N PHE A 338 37.39 35.31 -1.02
CA PHE A 338 38.19 36.18 -1.87
C PHE A 338 39.43 36.55 -1.06
N LEU A 339 40.53 35.89 -1.38
CA LEU A 339 41.86 36.41 -1.10
C LEU A 339 41.99 37.75 -1.82
N ASN A 340 41.92 38.84 -1.07
CA ASN A 340 42.63 40.04 -1.46
C ASN A 340 43.37 40.59 -0.23
N THR A 341 44.67 40.42 -0.28
CA THR A 341 45.64 40.77 0.75
C THR A 341 45.88 42.28 0.70
N GLN A 342 45.46 43.03 1.73
CA GLN A 342 46.18 44.23 2.17
C GLN A 342 46.04 44.43 3.68
N PRO A 343 47.11 44.80 4.41
CA PRO A 343 47.11 44.83 5.87
C PRO A 343 46.90 46.26 6.39
N VAL A 344 45.93 46.48 7.27
CA VAL A 344 45.92 47.67 8.14
C VAL A 344 45.51 47.31 9.58
N LYS A 345 46.52 47.49 10.43
CA LYS A 345 46.69 47.52 11.88
C LYS A 345 45.56 48.24 12.67
N GLY A 346 45.11 47.66 13.80
CA GLY A 346 44.45 48.43 14.88
C GLY A 346 43.54 47.66 15.87
N LYS A 347 44.06 47.43 17.09
CA LYS A 347 43.44 47.44 18.44
C LYS A 347 42.09 46.74 18.76
N THR A 348 42.19 45.78 19.70
CA THR A 348 41.37 45.53 20.92
C THR A 348 39.89 45.90 20.96
N ASP A 349 39.02 44.92 21.26
CA ASP A 349 38.27 44.83 22.53
C ASP A 349 37.37 43.57 22.59
N ASP A 350 37.28 42.98 23.78
CA ASP A 350 36.37 41.90 24.16
C ASP A 350 34.90 42.33 24.04
N LEU A 351 34.02 41.45 23.54
CA LEU A 351 32.60 41.48 23.91
C LEU A 351 31.93 40.12 23.66
N SER A 352 31.46 39.54 24.76
CA SER A 352 30.54 38.41 24.84
C SER A 352 29.25 38.71 24.09
N VAL A 353 28.78 37.75 23.30
CA VAL A 353 27.41 37.72 22.77
C VAL A 353 26.77 36.43 23.26
N ASP A 354 25.99 36.56 24.33
CA ASP A 354 24.91 35.63 24.68
C ASP A 354 23.97 35.57 23.46
N ALA A 355 23.97 34.43 22.77
CA ALA A 355 23.02 34.18 21.70
C ALA A 355 21.71 33.69 22.33
N GLU A 356 20.73 34.59 22.46
CA GLU A 356 19.34 34.18 22.69
C GLU A 356 18.91 33.27 21.52
N PRO A 357 18.35 32.08 21.79
CA PRO A 357 17.85 31.20 20.73
C PRO A 357 16.65 31.87 20.06
N SER A 358 16.66 31.91 18.73
CA SER A 358 15.58 32.51 17.95
C SER A 358 14.24 31.82 18.28
N MET A 359 13.12 32.57 18.25
CA MET A 359 11.77 32.04 18.51
C MET A 359 11.43 30.75 17.73
N LEU A 360 12.08 30.50 16.60
CA LEU A 360 11.91 29.26 15.83
C LEU A 360 12.44 28.03 16.58
N GLU A 361 13.53 28.13 17.34
CA GLU A 361 14.09 27.00 18.09
C GLU A 361 13.18 26.58 19.25
N GLN A 362 12.46 27.53 19.86
CA GLN A 362 11.47 27.24 20.91
C GLN A 362 10.23 26.50 20.37
N PHE A 363 9.94 26.57 19.07
CA PHE A 363 8.82 25.85 18.45
C PHE A 363 9.15 24.39 18.06
N PHE A 364 10.44 23.99 18.14
CA PHE A 364 10.92 22.70 17.63
C PHE A 364 11.49 21.73 18.69
N ILE A 365 11.41 22.06 19.97
CA ILE A 365 11.73 21.14 21.08
C ILE A 365 10.51 20.28 21.45
#